data_AF-A0A7G8P676-F1
#
_entry.id   AF-A0A7G8P676-F1
#
_cell.length_a   1.000
_cell.length_b   1.000
_cell.length_c   1.000
_cell.angle_alpha   90.00
_cell.angle_beta   90.00
_cell.angle_gamma   90.00
#
_symmetry.space_group_name_H-M   'P 1'
#
loop_
_entity.id
_entity.type
_entity.pdbx_description
1 polymer ?
#
loop_
_entity_poly.entity_id
_entity_poly.type
_entity_poly.pdbx_seq_one_letter_code
_entity_poly.pdbx_strand_id
1 'polypeptide(L)'
;YRTLSSTLYRRPFNIGINNQQLSVLDGTEFAYGTSSNLPSAVYRKSGTVDSLDEIPPQNNNVPPRQGFSHRLSHVSMFRSGFSNSSVSIIRAPMFSWIHRSAEFNNIIPSSQITQIPLTKSTNLGSGTSVVKGPGFTGGDILRRTSPGQISTLRVNITAPLSQRYRVRILYASTTNLQFHTSIDGRPINQGNFSATMSSGRNLQSGSLRTVGFTTPFNFSNGSSVFTLSAHVFNSGNE
;
A
#
# COMPACT_ATOMS: atom_id res chain seq x y z
N TYR A 1 -9.45 -13.39 -1.60
CA TYR A 1 -8.44 -13.54 -2.68
C TYR A 1 -9.11 -13.71 -4.04
N ARG A 2 -10.39 -14.11 -4.08
CA ARG A 2 -11.16 -14.28 -5.30
C ARG A 2 -12.57 -13.73 -5.08
N THR A 3 -13.13 -13.12 -6.12
CA THR A 3 -14.54 -12.78 -6.20
C THR A 3 -15.17 -13.51 -7.38
N LEU A 4 -16.35 -14.09 -7.17
CA LEU A 4 -17.19 -14.66 -8.21
C LEU A 4 -18.46 -13.82 -8.26
N SER A 5 -18.52 -12.91 -9.24
CA SER A 5 -19.63 -11.97 -9.38
C SER A 5 -20.61 -12.42 -10.45
N SER A 6 -21.87 -12.03 -10.28
CA SER A 6 -22.84 -12.09 -11.36
C SER A 6 -22.36 -11.28 -12.56
N THR A 7 -22.69 -11.69 -13.78
CA THR A 7 -22.52 -10.80 -14.94
C THR A 7 -23.26 -9.49 -14.70
N LEU A 8 -22.63 -8.36 -15.05
CA LEU A 8 -23.33 -7.07 -15.07
C LEU A 8 -24.47 -7.16 -16.09
N TYR A 9 -25.70 -7.37 -15.61
CA TYR A 9 -26.83 -7.61 -16.49
C TYR A 9 -27.59 -6.32 -16.76
N ARG A 10 -28.09 -6.20 -17.99
CA ARG A 10 -28.93 -5.09 -18.46
C ARG A 10 -30.39 -5.54 -18.38
N ARG A 11 -31.18 -5.04 -17.44
CA ARG A 11 -32.62 -5.37 -17.38
C ARG A 11 -33.48 -4.11 -17.50
N PRO A 12 -34.53 -4.10 -18.34
CA PRO A 12 -35.61 -3.14 -18.22
C PRO A 12 -36.37 -3.40 -16.91
N PHE A 13 -36.48 -2.40 -16.05
CA PHE A 13 -37.20 -2.47 -14.78
C PHE A 13 -38.31 -1.42 -14.80
N ASN A 14 -39.56 -1.87 -14.59
CA ASN A 14 -40.74 -1.00 -14.62
C ASN A 14 -41.12 -0.60 -13.19
N ILE A 15 -40.71 0.61 -12.80
CA ILE A 15 -41.39 1.38 -11.74
C ILE A 15 -41.73 2.73 -12.35
N GLY A 16 -43.00 2.95 -12.69
CA GLY A 16 -43.50 4.22 -13.25
C GLY A 16 -43.28 4.43 -14.76
N ILE A 17 -43.51 5.68 -15.22
CA ILE A 17 -43.81 6.11 -16.60
C ILE A 17 -42.66 5.84 -17.62
N ASN A 18 -41.49 5.35 -17.22
CA ASN A 18 -40.35 5.15 -18.11
C ASN A 18 -39.67 3.78 -17.93
N ASN A 19 -39.38 3.07 -19.03
CA ASN A 19 -38.56 1.87 -19.06
C ASN A 19 -37.14 2.19 -18.54
N GLN A 20 -36.82 1.83 -17.28
CA GLN A 20 -35.49 2.06 -16.73
C GLN A 20 -34.53 0.93 -17.09
N GLN A 21 -33.32 1.28 -17.49
CA GLN A 21 -32.23 0.35 -17.72
C GLN A 21 -31.36 0.22 -16.47
N LEU A 22 -31.18 -1.00 -15.95
CA LEU A 22 -30.27 -1.26 -14.83
C LEU A 22 -29.03 -1.99 -15.32
N SER A 23 -27.84 -1.51 -14.93
CA SER A 23 -26.54 -2.17 -15.09
C SER A 23 -25.88 -2.31 -13.72
N VAL A 24 -26.08 -3.47 -13.07
CA VAL A 24 -25.73 -3.72 -11.66
C VAL A 24 -25.23 -5.16 -11.46
N LEU A 25 -24.63 -5.44 -10.31
CA LEU A 25 -24.39 -6.80 -9.81
C LEU A 25 -25.56 -7.25 -8.92
N ASP A 26 -26.13 -8.44 -9.15
CA ASP A 26 -27.17 -9.03 -8.29
C ASP A 26 -26.63 -10.10 -7.32
N GLY A 27 -25.33 -10.41 -7.38
CA GLY A 27 -24.66 -11.26 -6.41
C GLY A 27 -23.15 -11.26 -6.55
N THR A 28 -22.46 -11.57 -5.44
CA THR A 28 -21.01 -11.78 -5.42
C THR A 28 -20.64 -12.73 -4.29
N GLU A 29 -19.84 -13.74 -4.59
CA GLU A 29 -19.15 -14.57 -3.61
C GLU A 29 -17.73 -14.05 -3.37
N PHE A 30 -17.30 -14.02 -2.10
CA PHE A 30 -15.99 -13.62 -1.64
C PHE A 30 -15.27 -14.80 -0.99
N ALA A 31 -14.27 -15.36 -1.68
CA ALA A 31 -13.49 -16.49 -1.17
C ALA A 31 -12.23 -16.03 -0.42
N TYR A 32 -11.90 -16.71 0.69
CA TYR A 32 -10.83 -16.35 1.63
C TYR A 32 -9.53 -17.12 1.41
N GLY A 33 -8.39 -16.41 1.48
CA GLY A 33 -7.07 -17.02 1.34
C GLY A 33 -6.72 -17.69 2.65
N THR A 34 -6.33 -18.97 2.63
CA THR A 34 -6.09 -19.77 3.83
C THR A 34 -5.20 -20.95 3.52
N SER A 35 -4.40 -21.39 4.51
CA SER A 35 -3.65 -22.64 4.44
C SER A 35 -4.57 -23.87 4.52
N SER A 36 -5.75 -23.71 5.12
CA SER A 36 -6.74 -24.78 5.32
C SER A 36 -7.96 -24.57 4.41
N ASN A 37 -9.16 -24.47 4.98
CA ASN A 37 -10.40 -24.18 4.27
C ASN A 37 -11.25 -23.21 5.09
N LEU A 38 -11.87 -22.24 4.41
CA LEU A 38 -12.81 -21.29 5.02
C LEU A 38 -13.99 -21.12 4.08
N PRO A 39 -15.24 -21.18 4.59
CA PRO A 39 -16.41 -20.96 3.76
C PRO A 39 -16.42 -19.53 3.22
N SER A 40 -16.75 -19.38 1.94
CA SER A 40 -16.89 -18.07 1.30
C SER A 40 -18.07 -17.29 1.89
N ALA A 41 -17.95 -15.96 1.90
CA ALA A 41 -19.10 -15.08 2.16
C ALA A 41 -19.84 -14.82 0.85
N VAL A 42 -21.17 -14.99 0.84
CA VAL A 42 -21.99 -14.84 -0.37
C VAL A 42 -22.99 -13.71 -0.19
N TYR A 43 -22.86 -12.66 -1.00
CA TYR A 43 -23.90 -11.64 -1.14
C TYR A 43 -24.91 -12.12 -2.17
N ARG A 44 -26.11 -12.50 -1.69
CA ARG A 44 -27.27 -13.01 -2.46
C ARG A 44 -27.02 -14.33 -3.19
N LYS A 45 -26.07 -14.38 -4.13
CA LYS A 45 -25.67 -15.57 -4.89
C LYS A 45 -24.24 -15.44 -5.41
N SER A 46 -23.63 -16.57 -5.76
CA SER A 46 -22.38 -16.59 -6.53
C SER A 46 -22.65 -16.27 -8.01
N GLY A 47 -21.58 -16.16 -8.80
CA GLY A 47 -21.67 -15.92 -10.24
C GLY A 47 -20.49 -16.53 -10.99
N THR A 48 -20.37 -16.18 -12.28
CA THR A 48 -19.41 -16.79 -13.20
C THR A 48 -18.33 -15.82 -13.68
N VAL A 49 -18.42 -14.53 -13.33
CA VAL A 49 -17.36 -13.56 -13.62
C VAL A 49 -16.34 -13.66 -12.49
N ASP A 50 -15.24 -14.36 -12.78
CA ASP A 50 -14.20 -14.72 -11.82
C ASP A 50 -13.02 -13.76 -11.87
N SER A 51 -12.66 -13.19 -10.72
CA SER A 51 -11.45 -12.36 -10.63
C SER A 51 -10.16 -13.12 -10.94
N LEU A 52 -10.14 -14.45 -10.82
CA LEU A 52 -8.94 -15.24 -11.11
C LEU A 52 -8.55 -15.28 -12.59
N ASP A 53 -9.49 -14.98 -13.49
CA ASP A 53 -9.19 -14.88 -14.93
C ASP A 53 -8.29 -13.67 -15.23
N GLU A 54 -8.50 -12.58 -14.48
CA GLU A 54 -7.72 -11.34 -14.62
C GLU A 54 -6.54 -11.27 -13.63
N ILE A 55 -6.69 -11.90 -12.47
CA ILE A 55 -5.69 -11.89 -11.38
C ILE A 55 -5.37 -13.34 -10.97
N PRO A 56 -4.54 -14.04 -11.77
CA PRO A 56 -4.28 -15.47 -11.58
C PRO A 56 -3.43 -15.75 -10.33
N PRO A 57 -3.43 -16.99 -9.83
CA PRO A 57 -2.52 -17.42 -8.78
C PRO A 57 -1.04 -17.28 -9.20
N GLN A 58 -0.17 -16.96 -8.23
CA GLN A 58 1.29 -16.95 -8.45
C GLN A 58 1.90 -18.36 -8.37
N ASN A 59 1.21 -19.33 -7.78
CA ASN A 59 1.63 -20.71 -7.68
C ASN A 59 0.46 -21.65 -7.99
N ASN A 60 0.51 -22.30 -9.15
CA ASN A 60 -0.53 -23.23 -9.62
C ASN A 60 -0.32 -24.68 -9.14
N ASN A 61 0.76 -24.98 -8.41
CA ASN A 61 1.01 -26.31 -7.84
C ASN A 61 0.21 -26.55 -6.54
N VAL A 62 -0.52 -25.55 -6.06
CA VAL A 62 -1.37 -25.60 -4.87
C VAL A 62 -2.74 -25.03 -5.19
N PRO A 63 -3.79 -25.33 -4.41
CA PRO A 63 -5.11 -24.73 -4.61
C PRO A 63 -5.05 -23.18 -4.61
N PRO A 64 -5.88 -22.47 -5.40
CA PRO A 64 -5.85 -21.01 -5.49
C PRO A 64 -5.92 -20.28 -4.15
N ARG A 65 -6.62 -20.83 -3.15
CA ARG A 65 -6.70 -20.27 -1.79
C ARG A 65 -5.36 -20.18 -1.05
N GLN A 66 -4.36 -20.96 -1.47
CA GLN A 66 -2.98 -20.96 -0.96
C GLN A 66 -2.04 -20.25 -1.94
N GLY A 67 -2.25 -20.47 -3.25
CA GLY A 67 -1.40 -19.99 -4.34
C GLY A 67 -1.73 -18.59 -4.88
N PHE A 68 -2.75 -17.90 -4.37
CA PHE A 68 -3.18 -16.58 -4.86
C PHE A 68 -2.02 -15.58 -4.92
N SER A 69 -2.07 -14.63 -5.86
CA SER A 69 -1.08 -13.56 -6.00
C SER A 69 -1.50 -12.28 -5.27
N HIS A 70 -2.81 -12.03 -5.16
CA HIS A 70 -3.35 -10.77 -4.64
C HIS A 70 -4.46 -10.97 -3.59
N ARG A 71 -4.69 -9.92 -2.80
CA ARG A 71 -5.79 -9.82 -1.85
C ARG A 71 -6.62 -8.59 -2.17
N LEU A 72 -7.94 -8.69 -1.98
CA LEU A 72 -8.85 -7.56 -2.10
C LEU A 72 -8.47 -6.51 -1.04
N SER A 73 -8.22 -5.28 -1.45
CA SER A 73 -7.81 -4.18 -0.57
C SER A 73 -8.90 -3.13 -0.38
N HIS A 74 -9.71 -2.89 -1.41
CA HIS A 74 -10.80 -1.93 -1.33
C HIS A 74 -11.89 -2.24 -2.37
N VAL A 75 -13.10 -1.75 -2.12
CA VAL A 75 -14.21 -1.78 -3.08
C VAL A 75 -14.79 -0.38 -3.15
N SER A 76 -14.55 0.33 -4.25
CA SER A 76 -15.22 1.59 -4.55
C SER A 76 -16.39 1.33 -5.52
N MET A 77 -17.07 2.37 -5.98
CA MET A 77 -18.20 2.22 -6.89
C MET A 77 -18.24 3.33 -7.93
N PHE A 78 -18.21 2.93 -9.21
CA PHE A 78 -18.69 3.80 -10.28
C PHE A 78 -20.23 3.79 -10.26
N ARG A 79 -20.82 4.98 -10.15
CA ARG A 79 -22.28 5.16 -10.11
C ARG A 79 -22.74 6.21 -11.10
N SER A 80 -23.84 5.91 -11.79
CA SER A 80 -24.56 6.86 -12.63
C SER A 80 -26.06 6.66 -12.48
N GLY A 81 -26.83 7.74 -12.59
CA GLY A 81 -28.29 7.73 -12.50
C GLY A 81 -28.87 7.53 -11.09
N PHE A 82 -30.08 8.06 -10.92
CA PHE A 82 -30.91 7.96 -9.73
C PHE A 82 -32.17 7.17 -10.03
N SER A 83 -32.61 6.36 -9.07
CA SER A 83 -33.74 5.43 -9.25
C SER A 83 -35.08 6.11 -9.51
N ASN A 84 -35.25 7.37 -9.10
CA ASN A 84 -36.50 8.11 -9.23
C ASN A 84 -36.56 9.03 -10.45
N SER A 85 -35.45 9.27 -11.15
CA SER A 85 -35.38 10.31 -12.17
C SER A 85 -34.52 9.98 -13.38
N SER A 86 -33.83 8.82 -13.39
CA SER A 86 -32.98 8.42 -14.50
C SER A 86 -33.54 7.22 -15.25
N VAL A 87 -33.45 7.28 -16.58
CA VAL A 87 -33.78 6.16 -17.47
C VAL A 87 -32.70 5.09 -17.50
N SER A 88 -31.49 5.38 -16.99
CA SER A 88 -30.37 4.43 -16.89
C SER A 88 -29.69 4.56 -15.54
N ILE A 89 -29.44 3.42 -14.90
CA ILE A 89 -28.84 3.29 -13.58
C ILE A 89 -27.64 2.36 -13.68
N ILE A 90 -26.46 2.86 -13.31
CA ILE A 90 -25.23 2.08 -13.24
C ILE A 90 -24.78 2.01 -11.79
N ARG A 91 -24.54 0.81 -11.28
CA ARG A 91 -23.85 0.55 -10.01
C ARG A 91 -22.80 -0.52 -10.29
N ALA A 92 -21.57 -0.07 -10.56
CA ALA A 92 -20.45 -0.94 -10.90
C ALA A 92 -19.41 -0.87 -9.78
N PRO A 93 -19.39 -1.83 -8.85
CA PRO A 93 -18.33 -1.95 -7.85
C PRO A 93 -16.97 -2.13 -8.53
N MET A 94 -15.97 -1.39 -8.05
CA MET A 94 -14.60 -1.47 -8.55
C MET A 94 -13.74 -2.12 -7.47
N PHE A 95 -13.30 -3.35 -7.73
CA PHE A 95 -12.47 -4.13 -6.83
C PHE A 95 -11.00 -3.75 -7.01
N SER A 96 -10.38 -3.27 -5.93
CA SER A 96 -8.94 -2.98 -5.89
C SER A 96 -8.20 -4.14 -5.25
N TRP A 97 -7.10 -4.55 -5.87
CA TRP A 97 -6.32 -5.72 -5.47
C TRP A 97 -4.89 -5.31 -5.14
N ILE A 98 -4.39 -5.72 -3.96
CA ILE A 98 -3.01 -5.49 -3.55
C ILE A 98 -2.24 -6.80 -3.62
N HIS A 99 -1.00 -6.73 -4.12
CA HIS A 99 -0.13 -7.91 -4.20
C HIS A 99 0.14 -8.47 -2.80
N ARG A 100 0.19 -9.80 -2.66
CA ARG A 100 0.26 -10.44 -1.33
C ARG A 100 1.54 -10.16 -0.56
N SER A 101 2.63 -9.79 -1.25
CA SER A 101 3.88 -9.35 -0.61
C SER A 101 3.72 -8.08 0.22
N ALA A 102 2.64 -7.31 0.02
CA ALA A 102 2.19 -6.31 0.97
C ALA A 102 1.55 -7.00 2.19
N GLU A 103 2.44 -7.56 3.02
CA GLU A 103 2.08 -8.24 4.26
C GLU A 103 1.28 -7.31 5.19
N PHE A 104 0.38 -7.88 5.99
CA PHE A 104 -0.45 -7.10 6.93
C PHE A 104 0.40 -6.34 7.96
N ASN A 105 1.52 -6.93 8.38
CA ASN A 105 2.43 -6.38 9.37
C ASN A 105 3.79 -6.07 8.74
N ASN A 106 4.53 -5.12 9.34
CA ASN A 106 5.93 -4.88 9.01
C ASN A 106 6.79 -5.72 9.96
N ILE A 107 7.28 -6.85 9.47
CA ILE A 107 8.03 -7.83 10.28
C ILE A 107 9.52 -7.68 9.98
N ILE A 108 10.36 -7.56 11.02
CA ILE A 108 11.82 -7.46 10.92
C ILE A 108 12.46 -8.73 11.52
N PRO A 109 12.85 -9.71 10.68
CA PRO A 109 13.62 -10.88 11.10
C PRO A 109 15.14 -10.58 11.19
N SER A 110 15.93 -11.59 11.57
CA SER A 110 17.38 -11.45 11.80
C SER A 110 18.24 -11.56 10.54
N SER A 111 17.86 -12.43 9.60
CA SER A 111 18.80 -12.99 8.61
C SER A 111 18.55 -12.49 7.18
N GLN A 112 17.90 -11.33 7.02
CA GLN A 112 17.66 -10.74 5.69
C GLN A 112 17.54 -9.22 5.74
N ILE A 113 17.87 -8.58 4.62
CA ILE A 113 17.61 -7.16 4.41
C ILE A 113 16.10 -7.00 4.13
N THR A 114 15.38 -6.53 5.13
CA THR A 114 13.94 -6.29 5.01
C THR A 114 13.67 -4.92 4.41
N GLN A 115 12.86 -4.87 3.36
CA GLN A 115 12.43 -3.62 2.74
C GLN A 115 10.99 -3.30 3.17
N ILE A 116 10.76 -2.09 3.68
CA ILE A 116 9.44 -1.62 4.09
C ILE A 116 9.16 -0.31 3.34
N PRO A 117 8.27 -0.31 2.33
CA PRO A 117 7.81 0.92 1.70
C PRO A 117 7.12 1.83 2.72
N LEU A 118 7.38 3.13 2.67
CA LEU A 118 6.80 4.09 3.63
C LEU A 118 5.28 4.29 3.46
N THR A 119 4.69 3.80 2.36
CA THR A 119 3.23 3.71 2.21
C THR A 119 2.60 2.67 3.15
N LYS A 120 3.41 1.83 3.82
CA LYS A 120 2.99 0.96 4.93
C LYS A 120 3.08 1.62 6.31
N SER A 121 3.27 2.95 6.35
CA SER A 121 3.26 3.71 7.60
C SER A 121 1.87 3.74 8.24
N THR A 122 1.85 3.81 9.57
CA THR A 122 0.61 3.91 10.35
C THR A 122 0.03 5.32 10.25
N ASN A 123 0.88 6.35 10.34
CA ASN A 123 0.46 7.76 10.22
C ASN A 123 1.49 8.56 9.41
N LEU A 124 1.01 9.61 8.75
CA LEU A 124 1.86 10.60 8.09
C LEU A 124 2.07 11.81 9.00
N GLY A 125 3.28 12.37 8.97
CA GLY A 125 3.54 13.67 9.60
C GLY A 125 2.85 14.80 8.85
N SER A 126 2.46 15.86 9.57
CA SER A 126 1.83 17.04 8.96
C SER A 126 2.71 17.64 7.87
N GLY A 127 2.14 17.84 6.67
CA GLY A 127 2.87 18.31 5.48
C GLY A 127 3.50 17.20 4.62
N THR A 128 3.30 15.93 4.97
CA THR A 128 3.69 14.78 4.14
C THR A 128 2.47 14.28 3.36
N SER A 129 2.65 13.97 2.09
CA SER A 129 1.59 13.40 1.23
C SER A 129 2.03 12.08 0.60
N VAL A 130 1.06 11.23 0.28
CA VAL A 130 1.28 10.09 -0.64
C VAL A 130 1.14 10.63 -2.05
N VAL A 131 2.11 10.33 -2.92
CA VAL A 131 2.07 10.70 -4.33
C VAL A 131 2.26 9.46 -5.20
N LYS A 132 1.71 9.53 -6.41
CA LYS A 132 1.82 8.45 -7.39
C LYS A 132 3.28 8.06 -7.61
N GLY A 133 3.57 6.77 -7.46
CA GLY A 133 4.90 6.25 -7.71
C GLY A 133 5.34 6.43 -9.18
N PRO A 134 6.65 6.51 -9.47
CA PRO A 134 7.18 6.72 -10.82
C PRO A 134 7.10 5.47 -11.73
N GLY A 135 6.45 4.38 -11.27
CA GLY A 135 6.22 3.15 -12.03
C GLY A 135 7.21 2.02 -11.76
N PHE A 136 8.42 2.31 -11.26
CA PHE A 136 9.46 1.30 -10.99
C PHE A 136 9.72 1.03 -9.49
N THR A 137 8.94 1.64 -8.59
CA THR A 137 9.02 1.48 -7.12
C THR A 137 8.12 0.37 -6.57
N GLY A 138 7.30 -0.27 -7.43
CA GLY A 138 6.31 -1.27 -7.03
C GLY A 138 5.09 -0.72 -6.29
N GLY A 139 4.97 0.60 -6.15
CA GLY A 139 3.86 1.28 -5.49
C GLY A 139 4.09 2.78 -5.34
N ASP A 140 3.17 3.46 -4.67
CA ASP A 140 3.25 4.88 -4.37
C ASP A 140 4.37 5.22 -3.37
N ILE A 141 4.73 6.50 -3.31
CA ILE A 141 5.82 7.01 -2.46
C ILE A 141 5.34 8.18 -1.60
N LEU A 142 6.09 8.48 -0.54
CA LEU A 142 5.84 9.68 0.26
C LEU A 142 6.60 10.88 -0.31
N ARG A 143 5.97 12.06 -0.24
CA ARG A 143 6.56 13.34 -0.60
C ARG A 143 6.43 14.32 0.56
N ARG A 144 7.48 15.09 0.77
CA ARG A 144 7.52 16.22 1.70
C ARG A 144 8.35 17.34 1.08
N THR A 145 7.95 18.60 1.28
CA THR A 145 8.60 19.78 0.67
C THR A 145 9.16 20.77 1.71
N SER A 146 9.10 20.44 3.00
CA SER A 146 9.59 21.27 4.09
C SER A 146 10.17 20.41 5.23
N PRO A 147 10.96 20.95 6.16
CA PRO A 147 11.42 20.22 7.33
C PRO A 147 10.28 19.62 8.17
N GLY A 148 10.53 18.49 8.82
CA GLY A 148 9.65 17.88 9.80
C GLY A 148 9.52 16.36 9.67
N GLN A 149 8.62 15.79 10.47
CA GLN A 149 8.34 14.37 10.47
C GLN A 149 7.75 13.93 9.13
N ILE A 150 8.29 12.86 8.55
CA ILE A 150 7.77 12.24 7.34
C ILE A 150 6.61 11.32 7.71
N SER A 151 6.88 10.28 8.50
CA SER A 151 5.86 9.30 8.89
C SER A 151 6.28 8.49 10.12
N THR A 152 5.31 7.76 10.69
CA THR A 152 5.54 6.76 11.73
C THR A 152 5.02 5.41 11.28
N LEU A 153 5.76 4.35 11.59
CA LEU A 153 5.40 2.99 11.23
C LEU A 153 5.61 2.03 12.41
N ARG A 154 4.64 1.16 12.63
CA ARG A 154 4.79 0.07 13.59
C ARG A 154 5.61 -1.05 12.96
N VAL A 155 6.59 -1.56 13.70
CA VAL A 155 7.43 -2.70 13.32
C VAL A 155 7.34 -3.80 14.37
N ASN A 156 7.35 -5.05 13.92
CA ASN A 156 7.34 -6.24 14.77
C ASN A 156 8.65 -7.00 14.55
N ILE A 157 9.45 -7.17 15.59
CA ILE A 157 10.77 -7.77 15.56
C ILE A 157 10.62 -9.24 15.96
N THR A 158 11.03 -10.14 15.07
CA THR A 158 11.03 -11.59 15.33
C THR A 158 12.43 -12.14 15.59
N ALA A 159 13.46 -11.31 15.42
CA ALA A 159 14.83 -11.62 15.80
C ALA A 159 15.04 -11.50 17.32
N PRO A 160 16.11 -12.12 17.87
CA PRO A 160 16.61 -11.78 19.19
C PRO A 160 16.88 -10.29 19.31
N LEU A 161 16.48 -9.64 20.41
CA LEU A 161 16.67 -8.19 20.60
C LEU A 161 18.14 -7.76 20.69
N SER A 162 19.05 -8.71 20.93
CA SER A 162 20.51 -8.52 20.82
C SER A 162 20.98 -8.30 19.37
N GLN A 163 20.16 -8.62 18.38
CA GLN A 163 20.46 -8.38 16.96
C GLN A 163 20.62 -6.88 16.69
N ARG A 164 21.77 -6.52 16.11
CA ARG A 164 22.05 -5.14 15.69
C ARG A 164 21.58 -4.92 14.26
N TYR A 165 21.00 -3.75 14.02
CA TYR A 165 20.50 -3.32 12.73
C TYR A 165 21.14 -2.01 12.30
N ARG A 166 21.22 -1.81 10.98
CA ARG A 166 21.43 -0.50 10.35
C ARG A 166 20.24 -0.20 9.45
N VAL A 167 19.83 1.06 9.41
CA VAL A 167 18.76 1.53 8.53
C VAL A 167 19.35 2.13 7.27
N ARG A 168 18.74 1.79 6.13
CA ARG A 168 18.96 2.42 4.83
C ARG A 168 17.67 3.06 4.33
N ILE A 169 17.80 4.18 3.65
CA ILE A 169 16.70 4.97 3.09
C ILE A 169 16.94 5.09 1.59
N LEU A 170 15.96 4.67 0.79
CA LEU A 170 15.89 4.97 -0.64
C LEU A 170 15.10 6.28 -0.79
N TYR A 171 15.75 7.35 -1.26
CA TYR A 171 15.12 8.67 -1.38
C TYR A 171 15.56 9.41 -2.64
N ALA A 172 14.79 10.43 -3.01
CA ALA A 172 15.16 11.45 -3.98
C ALA A 172 14.98 12.82 -3.34
N SER A 173 15.92 13.75 -3.58
CA SER A 173 15.86 15.11 -3.03
C SER A 173 16.46 16.13 -3.99
N THR A 174 15.85 17.33 -4.00
CA THR A 174 16.37 18.51 -4.70
C THR A 174 17.33 19.35 -3.85
N THR A 175 17.47 19.01 -2.56
CA THR A 175 18.35 19.71 -1.61
C THR A 175 19.15 18.73 -0.77
N ASN A 176 20.27 19.20 -0.23
CA ASN A 176 20.94 18.51 0.87
C ASN A 176 20.02 18.55 2.10
N LEU A 177 19.96 17.46 2.85
CA LEU A 177 19.07 17.32 4.01
C LEU A 177 19.70 16.42 5.08
N GLN A 178 19.12 16.45 6.27
CA GLN A 178 19.38 15.46 7.29
C GLN A 178 18.18 14.56 7.47
N PHE A 179 18.41 13.25 7.59
CA PHE A 179 17.39 12.34 8.11
C PHE A 179 17.66 12.07 9.57
N HIS A 180 16.62 12.15 10.40
CA HIS A 180 16.66 11.69 11.79
C HIS A 180 15.71 10.52 11.95
N THR A 181 16.09 9.57 12.81
CA THR A 181 15.27 8.41 13.13
C THR A 181 15.14 8.27 14.64
N SER A 182 13.95 7.87 15.09
CA SER A 182 13.71 7.52 16.49
C SER A 182 12.92 6.22 16.61
N ILE A 183 13.13 5.53 17.73
CA ILE A 183 12.39 4.33 18.10
C ILE A 183 11.73 4.61 19.45
N ASP A 184 10.42 4.42 19.52
CA ASP A 184 9.64 4.63 20.75
C ASP A 184 9.90 6.01 21.39
N GLY A 185 10.05 7.04 20.53
CA GLY A 185 10.32 8.43 20.93
C GLY A 185 11.80 8.74 21.20
N ARG A 186 12.69 7.75 21.26
CA ARG A 186 14.13 7.93 21.53
C ARG A 186 14.91 8.11 20.24
N PRO A 187 15.70 9.20 20.06
CA PRO A 187 16.56 9.36 18.89
C PRO A 187 17.57 8.23 18.75
N ILE A 188 17.78 7.71 17.54
CA ILE A 188 18.67 6.58 17.27
C ILE A 188 19.75 6.92 16.25
N ASN A 189 19.39 7.58 15.14
CA ASN A 189 20.36 8.02 14.14
C ASN A 189 20.04 9.40 13.59
N GLN A 190 21.09 10.10 13.21
CA GLN A 190 21.08 11.34 12.45
C GLN A 190 22.20 11.27 11.42
N GLY A 191 21.98 11.84 10.24
CA GLY A 191 22.96 11.80 9.14
C GLY A 191 22.62 12.80 8.05
N ASN A 192 23.67 13.36 7.45
CA ASN A 192 23.60 14.31 6.35
C ASN A 192 23.61 13.54 5.01
N PHE A 193 22.72 13.91 4.10
CA PHE A 193 22.58 13.27 2.81
C PHE A 193 22.41 14.31 1.70
N SER A 194 23.13 14.12 0.59
CA SER A 194 23.19 15.09 -0.50
C SER A 194 21.92 15.10 -1.36
N ALA A 195 21.72 16.17 -2.12
CA ALA A 195 20.74 16.18 -3.21
C ALA A 195 21.03 15.05 -4.23
N THR A 196 19.98 14.57 -4.88
CA THR A 196 20.06 13.47 -5.86
C THR A 196 19.48 13.84 -7.22
N MET A 197 18.78 14.98 -7.32
CA MET A 197 18.21 15.49 -8.56
C MET A 197 18.05 17.01 -8.52
N SER A 198 17.90 17.64 -9.70
CA SER A 198 17.60 19.07 -9.80
C SER A 198 16.10 19.34 -9.65
N SER A 199 15.76 20.56 -9.20
CA SER A 199 14.36 21.02 -9.11
C SER A 199 13.66 20.98 -10.48
N GLY A 200 12.37 20.67 -10.48
CA GLY A 200 11.53 20.62 -11.69
C GLY A 200 11.74 19.40 -12.60
N ARG A 201 12.66 18.48 -12.28
CA ARG A 201 12.87 17.25 -13.05
C ARG A 201 11.87 16.16 -12.66
N ASN A 202 11.50 15.33 -13.63
CA ASN A 202 10.70 14.13 -13.38
C ASN A 202 11.55 13.06 -12.66
N LEU A 203 10.93 12.30 -11.75
CA LEU A 203 11.60 11.18 -11.08
C LEU A 203 11.98 10.11 -12.10
N GLN A 204 13.26 9.76 -12.13
CA GLN A 204 13.81 8.64 -12.89
C GLN A 204 14.48 7.66 -11.93
N SER A 205 14.81 6.45 -12.39
CA SER A 205 15.51 5.45 -11.57
C SER A 205 16.82 6.02 -10.99
N GLY A 206 17.58 6.77 -11.79
CA GLY A 206 18.81 7.43 -11.37
C GLY A 206 18.64 8.60 -10.39
N SER A 207 17.41 9.11 -10.20
CA SER A 207 17.13 10.17 -9.22
C SER A 207 17.11 9.64 -7.78
N LEU A 208 16.96 8.34 -7.57
CA LEU A 208 16.88 7.74 -6.25
C LEU A 208 18.25 7.22 -5.81
N ARG A 209 18.57 7.43 -4.54
CA ARG A 209 19.77 6.85 -3.90
C ARG A 209 19.40 6.09 -2.66
N THR A 210 20.01 4.91 -2.50
CA THR A 210 19.98 4.16 -1.24
C THR A 210 21.15 4.61 -0.38
N VAL A 211 20.87 5.26 0.73
CA VAL A 211 21.87 5.72 1.71
C VAL A 211 21.63 5.06 3.06
N GLY A 212 22.65 4.96 3.91
CA GLY A 212 22.54 4.29 5.20
C GLY A 212 23.18 5.08 6.33
N PHE A 213 22.65 4.90 7.54
CA PHE A 213 23.35 5.34 8.74
C PHE A 213 24.48 4.36 9.08
N THR A 214 25.60 4.89 9.56
CA THR A 214 26.78 4.09 9.93
C THR A 214 26.62 3.44 11.31
N THR A 215 26.02 4.16 12.26
CA THR A 215 25.78 3.70 13.63
C THR A 215 24.70 2.62 13.66
N PRO A 216 25.00 1.41 14.13
CA PRO A 216 23.99 0.38 14.32
C PRO A 216 23.25 0.56 15.65
N PHE A 217 22.04 0.01 15.73
CA PHE A 217 21.20 0.04 16.93
C PHE A 217 20.53 -1.30 17.18
N ASN A 218 19.91 -1.42 18.35
CA ASN A 218 19.10 -2.57 18.75
C ASN A 218 17.65 -2.11 18.99
N PHE A 219 16.69 -3.00 18.79
CA PHE A 219 15.34 -2.80 19.31
C PHE A 219 15.28 -3.25 20.77
N SER A 220 14.52 -2.53 21.59
CA SER A 220 14.31 -2.89 23.00
C SER A 220 13.05 -3.72 23.23
N ASN A 221 12.12 -3.73 22.25
CA ASN A 221 10.82 -4.39 22.34
C ASN A 221 10.57 -5.22 21.07
N GLY A 222 9.78 -6.29 21.19
CA GLY A 222 9.32 -7.08 20.04
C GLY A 222 8.33 -6.32 19.13
N SER A 223 7.79 -5.20 19.59
CA SER A 223 6.97 -4.30 18.80
C SER A 223 7.29 -2.86 19.17
N SER A 224 7.66 -2.05 18.17
CA SER A 224 8.12 -0.67 18.36
C SER A 224 7.52 0.26 17.31
N VAL A 225 7.51 1.55 17.63
CA VAL A 225 7.20 2.63 16.68
C VAL A 225 8.50 3.22 16.16
N PHE A 226 8.71 3.10 14.86
CA PHE A 226 9.81 3.75 14.17
C PHE A 226 9.32 5.04 13.51
N THR A 227 10.04 6.13 13.73
CA THR A 227 9.71 7.45 13.17
C THR A 227 10.86 7.93 12.29
N LEU A 228 10.52 8.47 11.12
CA LEU A 228 11.46 9.11 10.20
C LEU A 228 11.09 10.59 10.04
N SER A 229 12.08 11.47 10.19
CA SER A 229 11.95 12.90 9.88
C SER A 229 13.07 13.38 8.95
N ALA A 230 12.80 14.45 8.22
CA ALA A 230 13.76 15.14 7.37
C ALA A 230 13.88 16.60 7.77
N HIS A 231 15.09 17.10 7.89
CA HIS A 231 15.38 18.48 8.25
C HIS A 231 16.29 19.12 7.20
N VAL A 232 16.15 20.43 6.98
CA VAL A 232 17.07 21.16 6.10
C VAL A 232 18.43 21.22 6.78
N PHE A 233 19.45 20.86 6.02
CA PHE A 233 20.82 21.14 6.39
C PHE A 233 21.21 22.49 5.80
N ASN A 234 21.29 23.53 6.63
CA ASN A 234 22.07 24.70 6.25
C ASN A 234 23.53 24.31 6.46
N SER A 235 24.27 24.08 5.38
CA SER A 235 25.72 24.24 5.44
C SER A 235 25.95 25.71 5.76
N GLY A 236 26.14 26.03 7.03
CA GLY A 236 26.66 27.34 7.42
C GLY A 236 27.93 27.58 6.63
N ASN A 237 28.11 28.82 6.19
CA ASN A 237 29.34 29.34 5.59
C ASN A 237 30.57 28.73 6.27
N GLU A 238 31.39 28.03 5.49
CA GLU A 238 32.83 27.96 5.71
C GLU A 238 33.51 28.86 4.67
#